data_AF-F3AAN9-F1
#
_entry.id   AF-F3AAN9-F1
#
_cell.length_a   1.000
_cell.length_b   1.000
_cell.length_c   1.000
_cell.angle_alpha   90.00
_cell.angle_beta   90.00
_cell.angle_gamma   90.00
#
_symmetry.space_group_name_H-M   'P 1'
#
loop_
_entity.id
_entity.type
_entity.pdbx_description
1 polymer ?
#
loop_
_entity_poly.entity_id
_entity_poly.type
_entity_poly.pdbx_seq_one_letter_code
_entity_poly.pdbx_strand_id
1 'polypeptide(L)'
;MGMNFREALKEMKAGNKVKLPNWSGFWAWENGEIIMHTKEGDVMRLLDTQRPEYTFDNIASNEFMIANAENTQILGGKARMSFGDALKLVKRGMGMRLPNWKPDVVIRAQFPDENSKMTAPYLYVESRFGRVPWKETMIELFSEEWEVVD
;
A
#
# COMPACT_ATOMS: atom_id res chain seq x y z
N MET A 1 11.92 -6.79 5.18
CA MET A 1 12.09 -6.94 6.64
C MET A 1 11.93 -5.55 7.22
N GLY A 2 10.91 -5.33 8.06
CA GLY A 2 10.62 -4.01 8.60
C GLY A 2 11.50 -3.66 9.80
N MET A 3 11.50 -2.37 10.15
CA MET A 3 12.17 -1.83 11.33
C MET A 3 11.27 -1.96 12.56
N ASN A 4 11.86 -2.18 13.73
CA ASN A 4 11.15 -2.03 15.00
C ASN A 4 11.03 -0.55 15.40
N PHE A 5 10.22 -0.27 16.42
CA PHE A 5 10.01 1.11 16.86
C PHE A 5 11.28 1.83 17.32
N ARG A 6 12.23 1.12 17.93
CA ARG A 6 13.50 1.73 18.38
C ARG A 6 14.31 2.25 17.18
N GLU A 7 14.37 1.46 16.12
CA GLU A 7 15.00 1.84 14.86
C GLU A 7 14.23 2.98 14.19
N ALA A 8 12.91 2.85 14.09
CA ALA A 8 12.04 3.89 13.53
C ALA A 8 12.19 5.23 14.27
N LEU A 9 12.29 5.21 15.61
CA LEU A 9 12.50 6.42 16.42
C LEU A 9 13.87 7.06 16.18
N LYS A 10 14.91 6.24 15.98
CA LYS A 10 16.24 6.74 15.61
C LYS A 10 16.20 7.44 14.25
N GLU A 11 15.53 6.84 13.27
CA GLU A 11 15.33 7.43 11.95
C GLU A 11 14.53 8.74 12.02
N MET A 12 13.43 8.75 12.79
CA MET A 12 12.64 9.97 13.02
C MET A 12 13.50 11.10 13.58
N LYS A 13 14.30 10.83 14.61
CA LYS A 13 15.21 11.83 15.21
C LYS A 13 16.34 12.29 14.27
N ALA A 14 16.67 11.51 13.25
CA ALA A 14 17.59 11.91 12.18
C ALA A 14 16.92 12.78 11.09
N GLY A 15 15.62 13.04 11.20
CA GLY A 15 14.83 13.83 10.26
C GLY A 15 14.07 13.02 9.21
N ASN A 16 14.17 11.69 9.26
CA ASN A 16 13.42 10.82 8.35
C ASN A 16 11.95 10.69 8.78
N LYS A 17 11.07 10.47 7.82
CA LYS A 17 9.67 10.14 8.07
C LYS A 17 9.51 8.62 8.07
N VAL A 18 8.64 8.06 8.90
CA VAL A 18 8.40 6.60 8.97
C VAL A 18 6.92 6.28 8.88
N LYS A 19 6.58 5.11 8.35
CA LYS A 19 5.20 4.61 8.27
C LYS A 19 5.14 3.10 8.45
N LEU A 20 3.94 2.58 8.67
CA LEU A 20 3.65 1.16 8.47
C LEU A 20 3.21 0.92 7.02
N PRO A 21 3.46 -0.26 6.41
CA PRO A 21 3.15 -0.52 5.00
C PRO A 21 1.70 -0.16 4.64
N ASN A 22 0.76 -0.64 5.47
CA ASN A 22 -0.68 -0.46 5.28
C ASN A 22 -1.23 0.87 5.80
N TRP A 23 -0.37 1.79 6.27
CA TRP A 23 -0.81 3.10 6.76
C TRP A 23 -0.45 4.20 5.75
N SER A 24 -1.45 4.97 5.34
CA SER A 24 -1.28 6.01 4.31
C SER A 24 -0.67 7.32 4.86
N GLY A 25 -0.65 7.47 6.19
CA GLY A 25 0.04 8.56 6.89
C GLY A 25 1.51 8.28 7.16
N PHE A 26 2.15 9.15 7.93
CA PHE A 26 3.50 8.95 8.45
C PHE A 26 3.67 9.57 9.84
N TRP A 27 4.69 9.10 10.56
CA TRP A 27 5.19 9.72 11.79
C TRP A 27 6.50 10.42 11.50
N ALA A 28 6.70 11.57 12.15
CA ALA A 28 7.91 12.36 12.07
C ALA A 28 8.29 12.91 13.45
N TRP A 29 9.59 13.19 13.63
CA TRP A 29 10.08 13.92 14.80
C TRP A 29 10.05 15.41 14.51
N GLU A 30 9.18 16.15 15.19
CA GLU A 30 9.01 17.59 15.01
C GLU A 30 8.91 18.25 16.38
N ASN A 31 9.64 19.34 16.59
CA ASN A 31 9.62 20.11 17.85
C ASN A 31 9.87 19.29 19.14
N GLY A 32 10.62 18.19 19.05
CA GLY A 32 10.96 17.34 20.19
C GLY A 32 9.93 16.25 20.51
N GLU A 33 8.93 16.06 19.65
CA GLU A 33 7.86 15.09 19.83
C GLU A 33 7.59 14.29 18.55
N ILE A 34 6.86 13.18 18.69
CA ILE A 34 6.39 12.41 17.53
C ILE A 34 5.07 13.01 17.06
N ILE A 35 5.07 13.55 15.85
CA ILE A 35 3.90 14.08 15.17
C ILE A 35 3.41 13.06 14.15
N MET A 36 2.10 12.84 14.16
CA MET A 36 1.36 11.95 13.28
C MET A 36 0.66 12.78 12.21
N HIS A 37 0.99 12.52 10.95
CA HIS A 37 0.35 13.09 9.77
C HIS A 37 -0.55 12.00 9.17
N THR A 38 -1.86 12.19 9.26
CA THR A 38 -2.84 11.21 8.76
C THR A 38 -3.05 11.34 7.25
N LYS A 39 -3.77 10.37 6.67
CA LYS A 39 -4.10 10.42 5.23
C LYS A 39 -5.09 11.53 4.88
N GLU A 40 -5.92 11.92 5.86
CA GLU A 40 -6.90 13.00 5.74
C GLU A 40 -6.25 14.39 5.81
N GLY A 41 -4.95 14.47 6.12
CA GLY A 41 -4.23 15.73 6.29
C GLY A 41 -4.27 16.27 7.72
N ASP A 42 -4.82 15.52 8.67
CA ASP A 42 -4.77 15.90 10.08
C ASP A 42 -3.34 15.74 10.61
N VAL A 43 -2.92 16.71 11.41
CA VAL A 43 -1.59 16.74 12.04
C VAL A 43 -1.79 16.83 13.55
N MET A 44 -1.33 15.82 14.27
CA MET A 44 -1.49 15.76 15.72
C MET A 44 -0.30 15.12 16.42
N ARG A 45 -0.09 15.45 17.70
CA ARG A 45 0.89 14.74 18.52
C ARG A 45 0.42 13.30 18.72
N LEU A 46 1.36 12.36 18.72
CA LEU A 46 1.06 10.94 18.98
C LEU A 46 0.27 10.76 20.29
N LEU A 47 0.63 11.54 21.32
CA LEU A 47 0.02 11.47 22.66
C LEU A 47 -1.40 12.06 22.71
N ASP A 48 -1.79 12.87 21.72
CA ASP A 48 -3.12 13.48 21.65
C ASP A 48 -4.14 12.57 20.91
N THR A 49 -3.72 11.34 20.56
CA THR A 49 -4.58 10.36 19.88
C THR A 49 -5.87 10.08 20.65
N GLN A 50 -7.00 10.11 19.94
CA GLN A 50 -8.30 9.72 20.48
C GLN A 50 -8.54 8.20 20.42
N ARG A 51 -7.58 7.44 19.87
CA ARG A 51 -7.63 5.96 19.78
C ARG A 51 -6.33 5.35 20.31
N PRO A 52 -6.06 5.40 21.64
CA PRO A 52 -4.80 4.96 22.22
C PRO A 52 -4.43 3.51 21.87
N GLU A 53 -5.34 2.54 22.07
CA GLU A 53 -5.09 1.11 21.80
C GLU A 53 -4.59 0.88 20.38
N TYR A 54 -5.37 1.31 19.38
CA TYR A 54 -4.98 1.23 17.96
C TYR A 54 -3.65 1.93 17.65
N THR A 55 -3.40 3.09 18.27
CA THR A 55 -2.17 3.85 18.05
C THR A 55 -0.97 3.11 18.62
N PHE A 56 -1.07 2.60 19.84
CA PHE A 56 0.02 1.89 20.49
C PHE A 56 0.27 0.51 19.90
N ASP A 57 -0.75 -0.18 19.38
CA ASP A 57 -0.59 -1.42 18.61
C ASP A 57 0.24 -1.18 17.34
N ASN A 58 -0.06 -0.10 16.61
CA ASN A 58 0.76 0.31 15.45
C ASN A 58 2.19 0.66 15.88
N ILE A 59 2.36 1.37 16.99
CA ILE A 59 3.68 1.75 17.52
C ILE A 59 4.49 0.53 17.97
N ALA A 60 3.84 -0.52 18.45
CA ALA A 60 4.49 -1.78 18.84
C ALA A 60 4.90 -2.68 17.65
N SER A 61 4.58 -2.29 16.42
CA SER A 61 4.89 -3.07 15.22
C SER A 61 6.40 -3.17 14.96
N ASN A 62 6.80 -4.26 14.28
CA ASN A 62 8.15 -4.46 13.74
C ASN A 62 8.21 -4.27 12.22
N GLU A 63 7.21 -3.60 11.66
CA GLU A 63 7.05 -3.45 10.21
C GLU A 63 7.32 -2.03 9.71
N PHE A 64 7.95 -1.17 10.52
CA PHE A 64 8.20 0.21 10.11
C PHE A 64 9.09 0.29 8.88
N MET A 65 8.81 1.28 8.03
CA MET A 65 9.59 1.61 6.85
C MET A 65 9.75 3.12 6.72
N ILE A 66 10.75 3.56 5.95
CA ILE A 66 10.90 4.98 5.62
C ILE A 66 9.73 5.42 4.73
N ALA A 67 9.04 6.47 5.15
CA ALA A 67 8.02 7.15 4.37
C ALA A 67 8.70 8.07 3.34
N ASN A 68 8.35 7.93 2.07
CA ASN A 68 8.90 8.73 0.99
C ASN A 68 7.83 9.06 -0.07
N ALA A 69 8.22 9.88 -1.04
CA ALA A 69 7.34 10.28 -2.13
C ALA A 69 6.94 9.14 -3.09
N GLU A 70 7.45 7.91 -2.92
CA GLU A 70 7.03 6.76 -3.71
C GLU A 70 5.96 5.92 -3.00
N ASN A 71 6.05 5.77 -1.67
CA ASN A 71 5.24 4.83 -0.88
C ASN A 71 4.23 5.48 0.08
N THR A 72 4.27 6.81 0.19
CA THR A 72 3.39 7.57 1.09
C THR A 72 2.50 8.48 0.26
N GLN A 73 1.20 8.19 0.28
CA GLN A 73 0.19 8.90 -0.51
C GLN A 73 0.19 10.41 -0.24
N ILE A 74 0.30 10.81 1.02
CA ILE A 74 0.32 12.25 1.38
C ILE A 74 1.59 12.97 0.90
N LEU A 75 2.66 12.23 0.54
CA LEU A 75 3.89 12.78 -0.03
C LEU A 75 3.92 12.73 -1.58
N GLY A 76 2.78 12.43 -2.21
CA GLY A 76 2.67 12.29 -3.67
C GLY A 76 2.99 10.87 -4.19
N GLY A 77 3.24 9.92 -3.28
CA GLY A 77 3.48 8.52 -3.62
C GLY A 77 2.22 7.71 -3.87
N LYS A 78 2.41 6.45 -4.26
CA LYS A 78 1.31 5.50 -4.42
C LYS A 78 1.24 4.57 -3.22
N ALA A 79 0.02 4.29 -2.78
CA ALA A 79 -0.18 3.27 -1.74
C ALA A 79 0.25 1.91 -2.30
N ARG A 80 1.26 1.32 -1.67
CA ARG A 80 1.68 -0.07 -1.92
C ARG A 80 0.96 -0.97 -0.93
N MET A 81 0.49 -2.12 -1.41
CA MET A 81 -0.30 -3.03 -0.59
C MET A 81 -0.01 -4.49 -0.92
N SER A 82 -0.42 -5.38 -0.02
CA SER A 82 -0.42 -6.81 -0.24
C SER A 82 -1.23 -7.19 -1.47
N PHE A 83 -0.89 -8.31 -2.10
CA PHE A 83 -1.71 -8.88 -3.18
C PHE A 83 -3.17 -9.06 -2.74
N GLY A 84 -3.41 -9.50 -1.50
CA GLY A 84 -4.74 -9.76 -0.98
C GLY A 84 -5.60 -8.49 -0.90
N ASP A 85 -5.01 -7.37 -0.47
CA ASP A 85 -5.72 -6.09 -0.39
C ASP A 85 -5.93 -5.47 -1.77
N ALA A 86 -4.93 -5.56 -2.66
CA ALA A 86 -5.09 -5.13 -4.05
C ALA A 86 -6.20 -5.91 -4.76
N LEU A 87 -6.23 -7.24 -4.58
CA LEU A 87 -7.25 -8.11 -5.18
C LEU A 87 -8.67 -7.77 -4.71
N LYS A 88 -8.87 -7.35 -3.45
CA LYS A 88 -10.19 -6.89 -2.96
C LYS A 88 -10.70 -5.70 -3.77
N LEU A 89 -9.80 -4.79 -4.18
CA LEU A 89 -10.14 -3.62 -4.99
C LEU A 89 -10.32 -3.99 -6.47
N VAL A 90 -9.50 -4.90 -7.01
CA VAL A 90 -9.65 -5.41 -8.38
C VAL A 90 -10.99 -6.11 -8.58
N LYS A 91 -11.47 -6.86 -7.59
CA LYS A 91 -12.81 -7.47 -7.60
C LYS A 91 -13.95 -6.44 -7.69
N ARG A 92 -13.68 -5.15 -7.42
CA ARG A 92 -14.63 -4.05 -7.51
C ARG A 92 -14.49 -3.23 -8.81
N GLY A 93 -13.67 -3.70 -9.76
CA GLY A 93 -13.50 -3.08 -11.08
C GLY A 93 -12.19 -2.31 -11.27
N MET A 94 -11.38 -2.16 -10.22
CA MET A 94 -10.06 -1.54 -10.34
C MET A 94 -9.06 -2.46 -11.07
N GLY A 95 -7.93 -1.89 -11.50
CA GLY A 95 -6.75 -2.64 -11.91
C GLY A 95 -5.69 -2.71 -10.81
N MET A 96 -4.74 -3.64 -10.96
CA MET A 96 -3.52 -3.65 -10.14
C MET A 96 -2.30 -4.00 -10.96
N ARG A 97 -1.12 -3.55 -10.51
CA ARG A 97 0.16 -3.85 -11.16
C ARG A 97 1.33 -3.74 -10.19
N LEU A 98 2.46 -4.34 -10.56
CA LEU A 98 3.72 -4.12 -9.86
C LEU A 98 4.46 -2.88 -10.42
N PRO A 99 5.24 -2.16 -9.59
CA PRO A 99 5.91 -0.92 -10.00
C PRO A 99 6.94 -1.13 -11.11
N ASN A 100 7.61 -2.28 -11.13
CA ASN A 100 8.63 -2.64 -12.12
C ASN A 100 8.06 -3.02 -13.50
N TRP A 101 6.75 -3.19 -13.63
CA TRP A 101 6.12 -3.46 -14.92
C TRP A 101 6.01 -2.20 -15.79
N LYS A 102 5.67 -2.39 -17.07
CA LYS A 102 5.34 -1.24 -17.90
C LYS A 102 4.01 -0.62 -17.46
N PRO A 103 3.83 0.71 -17.60
CA PRO A 103 2.60 1.38 -17.16
C PRO A 103 1.31 0.86 -17.79
N ASP A 104 1.38 0.35 -19.02
CA ASP A 104 0.24 -0.20 -19.74
C ASP A 104 -0.10 -1.64 -19.33
N VAL A 105 0.72 -2.30 -18.51
CA VAL A 105 0.51 -3.70 -18.10
C VAL A 105 -0.24 -3.73 -16.77
N VAL A 106 -1.51 -4.11 -16.82
CA VAL A 106 -2.44 -4.05 -15.68
C VAL A 106 -3.19 -5.37 -15.55
N ILE A 107 -3.27 -5.92 -14.34
CA ILE A 107 -4.16 -7.04 -14.03
C ILE A 107 -5.55 -6.51 -13.70
N ARG A 108 -6.57 -7.11 -14.31
CA ARG A 108 -7.99 -6.84 -14.05
C ARG A 108 -8.75 -8.14 -13.82
N ALA A 109 -9.92 -8.03 -13.19
CA ALA A 109 -10.86 -9.13 -13.08
C ALA A 109 -11.90 -9.07 -14.20
N GLN A 110 -12.21 -10.22 -14.81
CA GLN A 110 -13.39 -10.40 -15.64
C GLN A 110 -14.41 -11.20 -14.83
N PHE A 111 -15.62 -10.68 -14.75
CA PHE A 111 -16.79 -11.40 -14.27
C PHE A 111 -17.61 -11.87 -15.46
N PRO A 112 -18.15 -13.11 -15.45
CA PRO A 112 -18.98 -13.60 -16.54
C PRO A 112 -20.20 -12.71 -16.79
N ASP A 113 -20.50 -12.49 -18.07
CA ASP A 113 -21.69 -11.81 -18.59
C ASP A 113 -22.35 -12.64 -19.71
N GLU A 114 -23.40 -12.10 -20.32
CA GLU A 114 -24.16 -12.78 -21.40
C GLU A 114 -23.29 -13.17 -22.61
N ASN A 115 -22.14 -12.52 -22.81
CA ASN A 115 -21.23 -12.76 -23.92
C ASN A 115 -20.01 -13.60 -23.51
N SER A 116 -19.90 -13.98 -22.23
CA SER A 116 -18.74 -14.67 -21.68
C SER A 116 -18.77 -16.17 -21.96
N LYS A 117 -17.66 -16.71 -22.48
CA LYS A 117 -17.46 -18.15 -22.63
C LYS A 117 -17.06 -18.86 -21.32
N MET A 118 -16.47 -18.11 -20.39
CA MET A 118 -16.05 -18.61 -19.08
C MET A 118 -17.17 -18.38 -18.07
N THR A 119 -17.44 -19.38 -17.23
CA THR A 119 -18.51 -19.35 -16.22
C THR A 119 -18.03 -18.95 -14.81
N ALA A 120 -16.72 -18.90 -14.60
CA ALA A 120 -16.11 -18.46 -13.35
C ALA A 120 -15.37 -17.12 -13.56
N PRO A 121 -15.31 -16.23 -12.56
CA PRO A 121 -14.46 -15.05 -12.61
C PRO A 121 -12.99 -15.44 -12.74
N TYR A 122 -12.22 -14.64 -13.48
CA TYR A 122 -10.79 -14.86 -13.67
C TYR A 122 -10.03 -13.55 -13.76
N LEU A 123 -8.72 -13.63 -13.54
CA LEU A 123 -7.81 -12.50 -13.72
C LEU A 123 -7.18 -12.56 -15.10
N TYR A 124 -7.03 -11.41 -15.74
CA TYR A 124 -6.33 -11.25 -17.01
C TYR A 124 -5.40 -10.06 -16.94
N VAL A 125 -4.32 -10.13 -17.72
CA VAL A 125 -3.44 -8.99 -17.99
C VAL A 125 -3.96 -8.27 -19.22
N GLU A 126 -4.15 -6.96 -19.10
CA GLU A 126 -4.36 -6.04 -20.20
C GLU A 126 -3.05 -5.31 -20.49
N SER A 127 -2.75 -5.16 -21.79
CA SER A 127 -1.64 -4.34 -22.27
C SER A 127 -1.93 -3.82 -23.67
N ARG A 128 -0.99 -3.04 -24.24
CA ARG A 128 -1.04 -2.63 -25.66
C ARG A 128 -1.14 -3.78 -26.66
N PHE A 129 -0.86 -5.02 -26.25
CA PHE A 129 -0.93 -6.21 -27.08
C PHE A 129 -2.25 -6.99 -26.94
N GLY A 130 -3.20 -6.48 -26.14
CA GLY A 130 -4.49 -7.10 -25.89
C GLY A 130 -4.59 -7.72 -24.50
N ARG A 131 -5.55 -8.63 -24.35
CA ARG A 131 -5.91 -9.26 -23.08
C ARG A 131 -5.56 -10.74 -23.10
N VAL A 132 -4.87 -11.20 -22.07
CA VAL A 132 -4.51 -12.62 -21.90
C VAL A 132 -4.77 -13.07 -20.48
N PRO A 133 -5.20 -14.33 -20.24
CA PRO A 133 -5.32 -14.85 -18.88
C PRO A 133 -4.01 -14.63 -18.10
N TRP A 134 -4.11 -14.08 -16.90
CA TRP A 134 -2.94 -13.87 -16.07
C TRP A 134 -2.53 -15.18 -15.44
N LYS A 135 -1.24 -15.53 -15.56
CA LYS A 135 -0.65 -16.63 -14.81
C LYS A 135 0.25 -16.05 -13.73
N GLU A 136 -0.13 -16.31 -12.50
CA GLU A 136 0.56 -15.85 -11.30
C GLU A 136 1.85 -16.63 -11.04
N THR A 137 2.82 -15.95 -10.44
CA THR A 137 4.02 -16.53 -9.84
C THR A 137 3.99 -16.35 -8.32
N MET A 138 4.70 -17.21 -7.59
CA MET A 138 4.81 -17.06 -6.13
C MET A 138 5.46 -15.74 -5.73
N ILE A 139 6.40 -15.23 -6.53
CA ILE A 139 7.06 -13.94 -6.27
C ILE A 139 6.03 -12.79 -6.31
N GLU A 140 5.11 -12.81 -7.27
CA GLU A 140 4.05 -11.80 -7.40
C GLU A 140 3.02 -11.92 -6.27
N LEU A 141 2.59 -13.14 -5.94
CA LEU A 141 1.61 -13.37 -4.88
C LEU A 141 2.10 -12.95 -3.50
N PHE A 142 3.40 -13.09 -3.21
CA PHE A 142 4.03 -12.69 -1.96
C PHE A 142 4.56 -11.25 -1.97
N SER A 143 4.32 -10.49 -3.05
CA SER A 143 4.73 -9.09 -3.11
C SER A 143 3.80 -8.22 -2.25
N GLU A 144 4.42 -7.31 -1.49
CA GLU A 144 3.74 -6.26 -0.72
C GLU A 144 3.76 -4.90 -1.44
N GLU A 145 4.14 -4.91 -2.72
CA GLU A 145 4.43 -3.70 -3.50
C GLU A 145 3.34 -3.40 -4.55
N TRP A 146 2.16 -4.00 -4.44
CA TRP A 146 1.11 -3.82 -5.45
C TRP A 146 0.55 -2.41 -5.46
N GLU A 147 0.42 -1.84 -6.65
CA GLU A 147 -0.25 -0.56 -6.90
C GLU A 147 -1.63 -0.83 -7.51
N VAL A 148 -2.66 -0.20 -6.96
CA VAL A 148 -4.00 -0.18 -7.55
C VAL A 148 -4.12 1.01 -8.51
N VAL A 149 -4.71 0.76 -9.67
CA VAL A 149 -4.92 1.74 -10.75
C VAL A 149 -6.37 1.71 -11.20
N ASP A 150 -6.84 2.79 -11.79
CA ASP A 150 -8.17 2.87 -12.41
C ASP A 150 -8.24 2.02 -13.69
#